data_AF-A0A1H5UV72-F1
#
_entry.id   AF-A0A1H5UV72-F1
#
_cell.length_a   1.000
_cell.length_b   1.000
_cell.length_c   1.000
_cell.angle_alpha   90.00
_cell.angle_beta   90.00
_cell.angle_gamma   90.00
#
_symmetry.space_group_name_H-M   'P 1'
#
loop_
_entity.id
_entity.type
_entity.pdbx_description
1 polymer ?
#
loop_
_entity_poly.entity_id
_entity_poly.type
_entity_poly.pdbx_seq_one_letter_code
_entity_poly.pdbx_strand_id
1 'polypeptide(L)'
;MVLVRRPKRLAWVMLALSVALEAGAQELAATRSQWVHFDHLGRLVYQHLKTGKRILDFSYTGYMGGGVALPDVPVKARVAPTGGDDSALIQAAIDKVSNLPLSPGSANWGIGNRGEQLLDKMKTYDPGPELPVLPQGFIESQGTPVVPASLYLEQMRERLGVQAVKNIGY
;
A
#
# COMPACT_ATOMS: atom_id res chain seq x y z
N MET A 1 70.67 53.31 30.10
CA MET A 1 69.88 52.77 31.23
C MET A 1 68.95 51.70 30.68
N VAL A 2 69.20 50.44 31.00
CA VAL A 2 68.52 49.27 30.42
C VAL A 2 67.17 49.05 31.11
N LEU A 3 66.09 48.87 30.34
CA LEU A 3 64.84 48.30 30.87
C LEU A 3 64.34 47.18 29.95
N VAL A 4 64.42 45.97 30.47
CA VAL A 4 63.94 44.72 29.85
C VAL A 4 62.44 44.59 30.09
N ARG A 5 61.65 44.31 29.03
CA ARG A 5 60.40 43.54 29.13
C ARG A 5 60.19 42.66 27.89
N ARG A 6 60.11 41.35 28.11
CA ARG A 6 59.51 40.31 27.22
C ARG A 6 58.26 39.75 27.93
N PRO A 7 57.44 38.86 27.34
CA PRO A 7 56.82 38.79 26.01
C PRO A 7 55.29 38.47 26.14
N LYS A 8 54.59 38.21 25.02
CA LYS A 8 53.35 37.40 24.81
C LYS A 8 52.70 37.97 23.54
N ARG A 9 52.69 37.28 22.40
CA ARG A 9 51.61 36.35 22.03
C ARG A 9 52.02 35.60 20.75
N LEU A 10 52.72 34.46 20.90
CA LEU A 10 52.60 33.36 19.93
C LEU A 10 51.27 32.68 20.24
N ALA A 11 50.18 33.06 19.57
CA ALA A 11 48.89 32.38 19.72
C ALA A 11 47.94 32.59 18.51
N TRP A 12 48.45 32.99 17.34
CA TRP A 12 47.59 33.34 16.20
C TRP A 12 47.89 32.57 14.90
N VAL A 13 48.68 31.50 14.96
CA VAL A 13 49.04 30.71 13.75
C VAL A 13 48.35 29.34 13.69
N MET A 14 47.60 28.94 14.73
CA MET A 14 46.85 27.67 14.76
C MET A 14 45.33 27.88 14.69
N LEU A 15 44.86 28.80 13.84
CA LEU A 15 43.42 28.99 13.54
C LEU A 15 43.14 29.13 12.04
N ALA A 16 44.06 28.68 11.18
CA ALA A 16 43.89 28.78 9.72
C ALA A 16 43.97 27.43 9.00
N LEU A 17 44.00 26.31 9.72
CA LEU A 17 44.15 24.97 9.12
C LEU A 17 43.17 23.94 9.70
N SER A 18 41.91 24.33 9.88
CA SER A 18 40.85 23.37 10.27
C SER A 18 39.48 23.63 9.61
N VAL A 19 39.39 24.56 8.65
CA VAL A 19 38.10 24.87 7.99
C VAL A 19 37.91 24.11 6.66
N ALA A 20 38.90 23.33 6.21
CA ALA A 20 38.89 22.76 4.86
C ALA A 20 38.46 21.28 4.76
N LEU A 21 37.70 20.75 5.72
CA LEU A 21 37.17 19.38 5.60
C LEU A 21 35.75 19.21 6.12
N GLU A 22 34.86 20.15 5.82
CA GLU A 22 33.42 19.93 5.93
C GLU A 22 32.73 20.49 4.69
N ALA A 23 33.16 20.03 3.51
CA ALA A 23 32.30 20.04 2.33
C ALA A 23 31.22 18.96 2.53
N GLY A 24 30.37 19.19 3.53
CA GLY A 24 29.14 18.43 3.73
C GLY A 24 28.33 18.55 2.46
N ALA A 25 27.89 17.40 1.96
CA ALA A 25 26.93 17.30 0.87
C ALA A 25 25.80 18.32 1.09
N GLN A 26 25.83 19.41 0.32
CA GLN A 26 24.65 20.25 0.15
C GLN A 26 23.69 19.44 -0.69
N GLU A 27 22.93 18.59 0.00
CA GLU A 27 21.67 18.08 -0.47
C GLU A 27 20.87 19.29 -0.96
N LEU A 28 20.69 19.38 -2.28
CA LEU A 28 19.85 20.38 -2.92
C LEU A 28 18.57 20.46 -2.10
N ALA A 29 18.37 21.56 -1.38
CA ALA A 29 17.21 21.75 -0.52
C ALA A 29 15.97 21.75 -1.42
N ALA A 30 15.42 20.56 -1.63
CA ALA A 30 14.22 20.37 -2.41
C ALA A 30 13.14 21.26 -1.80
N THR A 31 12.51 22.10 -2.63
CA THR A 31 11.40 22.95 -2.20
C THR A 31 10.35 22.08 -1.52
N ARG A 32 10.25 22.20 -0.20
CA ARG A 32 9.31 21.41 0.59
C ARG A 32 7.88 21.90 0.32
N SER A 33 6.97 20.98 0.04
CA SER A 33 5.56 21.31 -0.15
C SER A 33 5.00 21.90 1.16
N GLN A 34 4.36 23.06 1.05
CA GLN A 34 3.65 23.66 2.18
C GLN A 34 2.48 22.78 2.63
N TRP A 35 1.88 21.99 1.72
CA TRP A 35 0.66 21.23 1.97
C TRP A 35 0.90 19.84 2.56
N VAL A 36 2.02 19.19 2.21
CA VAL A 36 2.40 17.87 2.71
C VAL A 36 3.91 17.85 2.94
N HIS A 37 4.35 17.66 4.17
CA HIS A 37 5.77 17.63 4.53
C HIS A 37 6.00 16.78 5.79
N PHE A 38 7.24 16.36 6.01
CA PHE A 38 7.61 15.67 7.25
C PHE A 38 7.82 16.67 8.40
N ASP A 39 7.34 16.33 9.60
CA ASP A 39 7.69 17.05 10.84
C ASP A 39 9.10 16.69 11.33
N HIS A 40 9.51 17.30 12.44
CA HIS A 40 10.82 17.06 13.07
C HIS A 40 10.99 15.64 13.61
N LEU A 41 9.92 14.84 13.71
CA LEU A 41 9.94 13.43 14.09
C LEU A 41 9.87 12.50 12.87
N GLY A 42 9.88 13.05 11.64
CA GLY A 42 9.82 12.28 10.41
C GLY A 42 8.41 11.78 10.05
N ARG A 43 7.35 12.31 10.67
CA ARG A 43 5.96 11.94 10.37
C ARG A 43 5.40 12.83 9.28
N LEU A 44 4.63 12.27 8.36
CA LEU A 44 4.00 13.03 7.28
C LEU A 44 2.83 13.87 7.82
N VAL A 45 2.93 15.20 7.67
CA VAL A 45 1.92 16.17 8.11
C VAL A 45 1.17 16.71 6.91
N TYR A 46 -0.15 16.75 7.01
CA TYR A 46 -1.06 17.27 6.00
C TYR A 46 -1.69 18.57 6.48
N GLN A 47 -1.55 19.65 5.72
CA GLN A 47 -2.32 20.85 5.98
C GLN A 47 -3.79 20.65 5.65
N HIS A 48 -4.63 21.23 6.50
CA HIS A 48 -6.08 21.25 6.33
C HIS A 48 -6.51 22.67 5.99
N LEU A 49 -7.40 22.80 5.01
CA LEU A 49 -8.14 24.04 4.80
C LEU A 49 -9.02 24.32 6.02
N LYS A 50 -9.39 25.59 6.22
CA LYS A 50 -10.37 25.99 7.26
C LYS A 50 -11.71 25.27 7.15
N THR A 51 -12.02 24.73 5.97
CA THR A 51 -13.19 23.90 5.68
C THR A 51 -13.00 22.40 5.99
N GLY A 52 -11.85 22.02 6.56
CA GLY A 52 -11.50 20.63 6.92
C GLY A 52 -10.98 19.78 5.75
N LYS A 53 -10.94 20.32 4.53
CA LYS A 53 -10.42 19.60 3.35
C LYS A 53 -8.90 19.42 3.44
N ARG A 54 -8.40 18.24 3.11
CA ARG A 54 -6.96 17.91 3.03
C ARG A 54 -6.64 17.18 1.72
N ILE A 55 -5.36 17.12 1.37
CA ILE A 55 -4.89 16.23 0.31
C ILE A 55 -5.21 14.78 0.72
N LEU A 56 -5.69 13.98 -0.24
CA LEU A 56 -6.06 12.59 -0.04
C LEU A 56 -4.89 11.79 0.55
N ASP A 57 -5.25 10.93 1.49
CA ASP A 57 -4.32 10.11 2.25
C ASP A 57 -4.52 8.65 1.83
N PHE A 58 -3.54 8.14 1.08
CA PHE A 58 -3.54 6.76 0.56
C PHE A 58 -2.72 5.81 1.44
N SER A 59 -2.32 6.23 2.64
CA SER A 59 -1.53 5.39 3.56
C SER A 59 -2.22 4.07 3.91
N TYR A 60 -3.55 3.99 3.76
CA TYR A 60 -4.33 2.77 3.99
C TYR A 60 -4.66 1.97 2.73
N THR A 61 -4.06 2.30 1.58
CA THR A 61 -4.27 1.53 0.34
C THR A 61 -3.25 0.40 0.23
N GLY A 62 -3.73 -0.82 -0.05
CA GLY A 62 -2.88 -2.00 -0.21
C GLY A 62 -3.40 -3.22 0.56
N TYR A 63 -2.66 -4.32 0.49
CA TYR A 63 -3.00 -5.57 1.20
C TYR A 63 -3.22 -5.30 2.69
N MET A 64 -4.36 -5.77 3.22
CA MET A 64 -4.79 -5.52 4.61
C MET A 64 -4.72 -4.04 5.03
N GLY A 65 -5.06 -3.11 4.11
CA GLY A 65 -5.04 -1.68 4.41
C GLY A 65 -3.66 -1.03 4.30
N GLY A 66 -2.75 -1.59 3.49
CA GLY A 66 -1.45 -0.97 3.17
C GLY A 66 -0.39 -1.00 4.28
N GLY A 67 -0.77 -1.35 5.52
CA GLY A 67 0.13 -1.45 6.66
C GLY A 67 0.75 -2.83 6.90
N VAL A 68 0.38 -3.84 6.10
CA VAL A 68 0.87 -5.21 6.25
C VAL A 68 1.70 -5.59 5.02
N ALA A 69 2.87 -6.18 5.26
CA ALA A 69 3.69 -6.72 4.20
C ALA A 69 2.89 -7.77 3.40
N LEU A 70 3.14 -7.84 2.09
CA LEU A 70 2.59 -8.92 1.29
C LEU A 70 3.08 -10.25 1.86
N PRO A 71 2.20 -11.24 2.02
CA PRO A 71 2.60 -12.54 2.55
C PRO A 71 3.47 -13.26 1.52
N ASP A 72 4.53 -13.91 2.00
CA ASP A 72 5.30 -14.83 1.18
C ASP A 72 4.48 -16.08 0.89
N VAL A 73 3.97 -16.18 -0.34
CA VAL A 73 3.20 -17.34 -0.78
C VAL A 73 4.14 -18.44 -1.30
N PRO A 74 4.04 -19.68 -0.79
CA PRO A 74 4.92 -20.76 -1.23
C PRO A 74 4.60 -21.15 -2.67
N VAL A 75 5.65 -21.29 -3.49
CA VAL A 75 5.54 -21.79 -4.86
C VAL A 75 4.96 -23.20 -4.86
N LYS A 76 3.84 -23.40 -5.58
CA LYS A 76 3.14 -24.70 -5.65
C LYS A 76 3.58 -25.58 -6.83
N ALA A 77 4.14 -24.98 -7.89
CA ALA A 77 4.75 -25.68 -9.01
C ALA A 77 5.84 -24.81 -9.65
N ARG A 78 6.88 -25.44 -10.18
CA ARG A 78 7.89 -24.82 -11.05
C ARG A 78 7.89 -25.58 -12.37
N VAL A 79 7.93 -24.82 -13.46
CA VAL A 79 7.96 -25.35 -14.82
C VAL A 79 9.19 -24.76 -15.49
N ALA A 80 10.06 -25.61 -16.03
CA ALA A 80 11.24 -25.18 -16.77
C ALA A 80 10.91 -25.16 -18.26
N PRO A 81 11.40 -24.15 -19.02
CA PRO A 81 11.19 -24.11 -20.45
C PRO A 81 11.91 -25.27 -21.14
N THR A 82 11.27 -25.88 -22.14
CA THR A 82 11.91 -26.97 -22.91
C THR A 82 12.69 -26.46 -24.13
N GLY A 83 12.43 -25.22 -24.54
CA GLY A 83 12.97 -24.63 -25.76
C GLY A 83 12.08 -24.85 -27.00
N GLY A 84 10.91 -25.47 -26.85
CA GLY A 84 9.88 -25.63 -27.88
C GLY A 84 8.53 -25.04 -27.46
N ASP A 85 7.42 -25.61 -27.95
CA ASP A 85 6.06 -25.26 -27.50
C ASP A 85 5.77 -25.93 -26.15
N ASP A 86 5.72 -25.11 -25.10
CA ASP A 86 5.47 -25.53 -23.73
C ASP A 86 3.98 -25.46 -23.32
N SER A 87 3.05 -25.21 -24.26
CA SER A 87 1.62 -25.02 -23.95
C SER A 87 1.03 -26.19 -23.16
N ALA A 88 1.30 -27.43 -23.58
CA ALA A 88 0.81 -28.63 -22.89
C ALA A 88 1.46 -28.83 -21.50
N LEU A 89 2.74 -28.51 -21.38
CA LEU A 89 3.52 -28.60 -20.15
C LEU A 89 3.03 -27.58 -19.10
N ILE A 90 2.74 -26.35 -19.53
CA ILE A 90 2.16 -25.29 -18.71
C ILE A 90 0.74 -25.67 -18.29
N GLN A 91 -0.10 -26.14 -19.22
CA GLN A 91 -1.46 -26.56 -18.91
C GLN A 91 -1.48 -27.68 -17.86
N ALA A 92 -0.63 -28.70 -18.01
CA ALA A 92 -0.52 -29.77 -17.02
C ALA A 92 -0.11 -29.27 -15.62
N ALA A 93 0.75 -28.25 -15.54
CA ALA A 93 1.13 -27.64 -14.26
C ALA A 93 -0.04 -26.84 -13.64
N ILE A 94 -0.81 -26.11 -14.46
CA ILE A 94 -2.03 -25.42 -14.02
C ILE A 94 -3.06 -26.43 -13.50
N ASP A 95 -3.30 -27.51 -14.25
CA ASP A 95 -4.25 -28.56 -13.86
C ASP A 95 -3.83 -29.21 -12.54
N LYS A 96 -2.52 -29.45 -12.35
CA LYS A 96 -1.98 -29.99 -11.10
C LYS A 96 -2.20 -29.04 -9.91
N VAL A 97 -1.91 -27.75 -10.08
CA VAL A 97 -2.06 -26.76 -8.99
C VAL A 97 -3.53 -26.52 -8.65
N SER A 98 -4.40 -26.47 -9.65
CA SER A 98 -5.84 -26.27 -9.50
C SER A 98 -6.54 -27.40 -8.73
N ASN A 99 -5.97 -28.61 -8.76
CA ASN A 99 -6.48 -29.77 -8.01
C ASN A 99 -5.92 -29.88 -6.58
N LEU A 100 -5.04 -28.97 -6.14
CA LEU A 100 -4.60 -28.96 -4.75
C LEU A 100 -5.74 -28.49 -3.83
N PRO A 101 -5.82 -28.98 -2.59
CA PRO A 101 -6.74 -28.45 -1.59
C PRO A 101 -6.56 -26.93 -1.49
N LEU A 102 -7.69 -26.20 -1.47
CA LEU A 102 -7.71 -24.76 -1.23
C LEU A 102 -6.91 -24.46 0.04
N SER A 103 -6.07 -23.42 -0.03
CA SER A 103 -5.35 -22.99 1.15
C SER A 103 -6.37 -22.53 2.21
N PRO A 104 -6.15 -22.82 3.51
CA PRO A 104 -7.05 -22.37 4.56
C PRO A 104 -7.29 -20.85 4.42
N GLY A 105 -8.54 -20.44 4.25
CA GLY A 105 -8.93 -19.03 4.09
C GLY A 105 -9.15 -18.54 2.66
N SER A 106 -8.91 -19.35 1.61
CA SER A 106 -9.22 -18.96 0.21
C SER A 106 -10.68 -19.25 -0.17
N ALA A 107 -11.62 -18.81 0.66
CA ALA A 107 -13.03 -18.78 0.30
C ALA A 107 -13.40 -17.38 -0.16
N ASN A 108 -14.28 -17.27 -1.16
CA ASN A 108 -14.85 -15.97 -1.54
C ASN A 108 -15.71 -15.45 -0.38
N TRP A 109 -15.56 -14.17 -0.04
CA TRP A 109 -16.45 -13.48 0.90
C TRP A 109 -17.35 -12.54 0.12
N GLY A 110 -18.66 -12.64 0.34
CA GLY A 110 -19.65 -11.77 -0.29
C GLY A 110 -20.67 -11.29 0.73
N ILE A 111 -20.94 -9.99 0.76
CA ILE A 111 -21.90 -9.38 1.70
C ILE A 111 -22.90 -8.55 0.89
N GLY A 112 -24.20 -8.82 1.03
CA GLY A 112 -25.25 -8.02 0.39
C GLY A 112 -25.37 -8.20 -1.13
N ASN A 113 -24.71 -9.21 -1.70
CA ASN A 113 -24.76 -9.51 -3.13
C ASN A 113 -26.20 -9.80 -3.58
N ARG A 114 -26.58 -9.30 -4.76
CA ARG A 114 -27.86 -9.60 -5.43
C ARG A 114 -27.61 -10.38 -6.71
N GLY A 115 -28.48 -11.33 -6.99
CA GLY A 115 -28.37 -12.24 -8.12
C GLY A 115 -28.52 -13.69 -7.70
N GLU A 116 -28.89 -14.53 -8.66
CA GLU A 116 -28.90 -15.98 -8.49
C GLU A 116 -27.47 -16.47 -8.24
N GLN A 117 -27.30 -17.28 -7.20
CA GLN A 117 -26.02 -17.93 -6.96
C GLN A 117 -25.93 -19.20 -7.79
N LEU A 118 -25.10 -19.12 -8.82
CA LEU A 118 -24.74 -20.29 -9.62
C LEU A 118 -23.65 -21.05 -8.86
N LEU A 119 -24.04 -22.15 -8.21
CA LEU A 119 -23.12 -23.10 -7.59
C LEU A 119 -22.74 -24.25 -8.53
N ASP A 120 -23.22 -24.18 -9.77
CA ASP A 120 -22.88 -25.14 -10.81
C ASP A 120 -21.43 -24.99 -11.28
N LYS A 121 -20.98 -26.00 -12.03
CA LYS A 121 -19.67 -25.97 -12.70
C LYS A 121 -19.51 -24.65 -13.47
N MET A 122 -18.40 -23.96 -13.23
CA MET A 122 -18.02 -22.81 -14.06
C MET A 122 -17.92 -23.29 -15.51
N LYS A 123 -18.62 -22.61 -16.42
CA LYS A 123 -18.50 -22.91 -17.85
C LYS A 123 -17.07 -22.61 -18.29
N THR A 124 -16.30 -23.63 -18.63
CA THR A 124 -15.00 -23.47 -19.27
C THR A 124 -15.23 -23.12 -20.74
N TYR A 125 -14.61 -22.03 -21.21
CA TYR A 125 -14.72 -21.61 -22.62
C TYR A 125 -13.78 -22.44 -23.52
N ASP A 126 -12.73 -23.01 -22.94
CA ASP A 126 -11.73 -23.82 -23.63
C ASP A 126 -12.01 -25.33 -23.44
N PRO A 127 -11.55 -26.20 -24.37
CA PRO A 127 -11.68 -27.66 -24.29
C PRO A 127 -10.79 -28.30 -23.19
N GLY A 128 -10.44 -27.54 -22.17
CA GLY A 128 -9.71 -28.02 -21.00
C GLY A 128 -10.54 -29.00 -20.17
N PRO A 129 -9.90 -29.71 -19.23
CA PRO A 129 -10.58 -30.65 -18.36
C PRO A 129 -11.68 -29.94 -17.55
N GLU A 130 -12.79 -30.64 -17.31
CA GLU A 130 -13.84 -30.13 -16.43
C GLU A 130 -13.27 -29.87 -15.03
N LEU A 131 -13.45 -28.64 -14.52
CA LEU A 131 -13.04 -28.29 -13.17
C LEU A 131 -14.04 -28.82 -12.14
N PRO A 132 -13.58 -29.27 -10.96
CA PRO A 132 -14.48 -29.67 -9.88
C PRO A 132 -15.30 -28.48 -9.37
N VAL A 133 -16.52 -28.76 -8.91
CA VAL A 133 -17.35 -27.75 -8.24
C VAL A 133 -16.68 -27.38 -6.91
N LEU A 134 -16.34 -26.11 -6.76
CA LEU A 134 -15.75 -25.61 -5.52
C LEU A 134 -16.83 -25.42 -4.45
N PRO A 135 -16.49 -25.58 -3.16
CA PRO A 135 -17.39 -25.22 -2.06
C PRO A 135 -17.86 -23.77 -2.18
N GLN A 136 -19.10 -23.51 -1.75
CA GLN A 136 -19.65 -22.17 -1.66
C GLN A 136 -18.76 -21.29 -0.76
N GLY A 137 -18.53 -20.04 -1.19
CA GLY A 137 -17.88 -19.03 -0.36
C GLY A 137 -18.75 -18.60 0.83
N PHE A 138 -18.21 -17.77 1.72
CA PHE A 138 -18.97 -17.18 2.81
C PHE A 138 -19.85 -16.05 2.27
N ILE A 139 -21.15 -16.30 2.18
CA ILE A 139 -22.11 -15.29 1.75
C ILE A 139 -22.98 -14.85 2.92
N GLU A 140 -22.95 -13.57 3.21
CA GLU A 140 -23.76 -12.92 4.23
C GLU A 140 -24.82 -12.02 3.56
N SER A 141 -26.04 -12.02 4.10
CA SER A 141 -27.12 -11.10 3.70
C SER A 141 -27.44 -11.07 2.20
N GLN A 142 -27.39 -12.22 1.51
CA GLN A 142 -27.74 -12.29 0.08
C GLN A 142 -29.16 -11.73 -0.16
N GLY A 143 -29.32 -10.93 -1.22
CA GLY A 143 -30.60 -10.34 -1.58
C GLY A 143 -31.08 -9.24 -0.62
N THR A 144 -30.35 -8.97 0.46
CA THR A 144 -30.71 -8.01 1.50
C THR A 144 -29.74 -6.83 1.45
N PRO A 145 -30.21 -5.60 1.19
CA PRO A 145 -29.37 -4.41 1.30
C PRO A 145 -28.80 -4.30 2.73
N VAL A 146 -27.47 -4.20 2.83
CA VAL A 146 -26.78 -4.01 4.11
C VAL A 146 -26.46 -2.54 4.34
N VAL A 147 -26.47 -2.12 5.61
CA VAL A 147 -26.06 -0.77 6.03
C VAL A 147 -24.70 -0.83 6.76
N PRO A 148 -23.83 0.20 6.62
CA PRO A 148 -24.00 1.37 5.76
C PRO A 148 -23.86 1.00 4.28
N ALA A 149 -24.67 1.61 3.42
CA ALA A 149 -24.64 1.37 1.97
C ALA A 149 -23.31 1.80 1.33
N SER A 150 -22.58 2.71 1.97
CA SER A 150 -21.23 3.13 1.58
C SER A 150 -20.44 3.54 2.81
N LEU A 151 -19.32 2.86 3.04
CA LEU A 151 -18.37 3.24 4.09
C LEU A 151 -17.82 4.65 3.86
N TYR A 152 -17.64 5.05 2.60
CA TYR A 152 -17.19 6.40 2.26
C TYR A 152 -18.23 7.46 2.66
N LEU A 153 -19.50 7.27 2.31
CA LEU A 153 -20.56 8.23 2.65
C LEU A 153 -20.79 8.29 4.16
N GLU A 154 -20.74 7.14 4.84
CA GLU A 154 -20.91 7.08 6.30
C GLU A 154 -19.77 7.79 7.03
N GLN A 155 -18.52 7.53 6.65
CA GLN A 155 -17.37 8.24 7.20
C GLN A 155 -17.41 9.75 6.88
N MET A 156 -17.87 10.13 5.69
CA MET A 156 -18.05 11.54 5.32
C MET A 156 -19.13 12.21 6.18
N ARG A 157 -20.26 11.53 6.41
CA ARG A 157 -21.36 11.98 7.28
C ARG A 157 -20.90 12.15 8.72
N GLU A 158 -20.15 11.19 9.26
CA GLU A 158 -19.62 11.24 10.62
C GLU A 158 -18.61 12.37 10.81
N ARG A 159 -17.71 12.57 9.84
CA ARG A 159 -16.63 13.56 9.96
C ARG A 159 -17.05 14.98 9.62
N LEU A 160 -17.93 15.14 8.63
CA LEU A 160 -18.26 16.44 8.03
C LEU A 160 -19.76 16.77 8.08
N GLY A 161 -20.58 15.89 8.64
CA GLY A 161 -22.02 16.05 8.78
C GLY A 161 -22.81 15.72 7.52
N VAL A 162 -24.13 15.66 7.68
CA VAL A 162 -25.08 15.30 6.61
C VAL A 162 -24.99 16.23 5.40
N GLN A 163 -24.66 17.52 5.61
CA GLN A 163 -24.54 18.48 4.52
C GLN A 163 -23.40 18.13 3.55
N ALA A 164 -22.33 17.51 4.04
CA ALA A 164 -21.20 17.12 3.20
C ALA A 164 -21.59 16.04 2.18
N VAL A 165 -22.44 15.09 2.61
CA VAL A 165 -23.00 14.03 1.75
C VAL A 165 -23.96 14.65 0.70
N LYS A 166 -24.83 15.57 1.12
CA LYS A 166 -25.72 16.30 0.20
C LYS A 166 -24.99 17.09 -0.87
N ASN A 167 -23.85 17.70 -0.52
CA ASN A 167 -23.06 18.50 -1.46
C ASN A 167 -22.45 17.67 -2.61
N ILE A 168 -22.38 16.35 -2.48
CA ILE A 168 -21.92 15.44 -3.52
C ILE A 168 -23.05 14.62 -4.16
N GLY A 169 -24.31 14.99 -3.89
CA GLY A 169 -25.49 14.40 -4.52
C GLY A 169 -26.03 13.14 -3.86
N TYR A 170 -25.71 12.90 -2.59
CA TYR A 170 -26.19 11.76 -1.79
C TYR A 170 -27.04 12.19 -0.59
#